data_AF-A0A7C3YMG6-F1
#
_entry.id   AF-A0A7C3YMG6-F1
#
_cell.length_a   1.000
_cell.length_b   1.000
_cell.length_c   1.000
_cell.angle_alpha   90.00
_cell.angle_beta   90.00
_cell.angle_gamma   90.00
#
_symmetry.space_group_name_H-M   'P 1'
#
loop_
_entity.id
_entity.type
_entity.pdbx_description
1 polymer ?
#
loop_
_entity_poly.entity_id
_entity_poly.type
_entity_poly.pdbx_seq_one_letter_code
_entity_poly.pdbx_strand_id
1 'polypeptide(L)' 'MGLKIDHVGIAVKSIDAALAVYEGILGVKATGVEEVAGQQVRVAFIPVGESEVELLESTSPDGA' A
#
# COMPACT_ATOMS: atom_id res chain seq x y z
N MET A 1 -12.43 16.67 -18.91
CA MET A 1 -11.71 15.56 -18.24
C MET A 1 -10.80 16.21 -17.21
N GLY A 2 -11.05 15.98 -15.92
CA GLY A 2 -10.32 16.64 -14.83
C GLY A 2 -9.18 15.78 -14.31
N LEU A 3 -8.20 16.41 -13.67
CA LEU A 3 -7.13 15.72 -12.93
C LEU A 3 -7.75 14.96 -11.74
N LYS A 4 -7.41 13.68 -11.57
CA LYS A 4 -7.83 12.84 -10.45
C LYS A 4 -6.60 12.32 -9.70
N ILE A 5 -6.80 11.94 -8.44
CA ILE A 5 -5.79 11.23 -7.67
C ILE A 5 -5.79 9.78 -8.14
N ASP A 6 -4.62 9.29 -8.51
CA ASP A 6 -4.41 7.89 -8.87
C ASP A 6 -4.35 7.03 -7.60
N HIS A 7 -3.38 7.31 -6.73
CA HIS A 7 -3.23 6.61 -5.45
C HIS A 7 -2.70 7.52 -4.33
N VAL A 8 -2.81 7.03 -3.09
CA VAL A 8 -2.17 7.59 -1.90
C VAL A 8 -1.26 6.54 -1.29
N GLY A 9 0.05 6.80 -1.33
CA GLY A 9 1.06 5.96 -0.67
C GLY A 9 1.16 6.24 0.83
N ILE A 10 1.21 5.17 1.63
CA ILE A 10 1.36 5.21 3.08
C ILE A 10 2.53 4.31 3.47
N ALA A 11 3.61 4.92 3.97
CA ALA A 11 4.73 4.18 4.52
C ALA A 11 4.32 3.45 5.81
N VAL A 12 4.58 2.15 5.85
CA VAL A 12 4.26 1.28 6.99
C VAL A 12 5.49 0.48 7.40
N LYS A 13 5.58 0.16 8.69
CA LYS A 13 6.65 -0.73 9.18
C LYS A 13 6.44 -2.20 8.80
N SER A 14 5.18 -2.59 8.63
CA SER A 14 4.78 -3.94 8.24
C SER A 14 3.47 -3.86 7.49
N ILE A 15 3.46 -4.34 6.24
CA ILE A 15 2.27 -4.51 5.43
C ILE A 15 1.29 -5.45 6.12
N ASP A 16 1.75 -6.58 6.66
CA ASP A 16 0.87 -7.55 7.30
C ASP A 16 0.12 -6.96 8.50
N ALA A 17 0.82 -6.19 9.35
CA ALA A 17 0.21 -5.52 10.49
C ALA A 17 -0.76 -4.41 10.06
N ALA A 18 -0.42 -3.67 8.99
CA ALA A 18 -1.30 -2.66 8.44
C ALA A 18 -2.55 -3.29 7.80
N LEU A 19 -2.41 -4.35 7.01
CA LEU A 19 -3.54 -5.07 6.42
C LEU A 19 -4.50 -5.61 7.48
N ALA A 20 -4.01 -6.09 8.62
CA ALA A 20 -4.89 -6.49 9.73
C ALA A 20 -5.83 -5.34 10.19
N VAL A 21 -5.37 -4.09 10.14
CA VAL A 21 -6.18 -2.90 10.43
C VAL A 21 -7.12 -2.56 9.27
N TYR A 22 -6.60 -2.46 8.05
CA TYR A 22 -7.39 -2.11 6.87
C TYR A 22 -8.48 -3.15 6.61
N GLU A 23 -8.16 -4.44 6.61
CA GLU A 23 -9.13 -5.50 6.37
C GLU A 23 -10.03 -5.77 7.59
N GLY A 24 -9.46 -5.77 8.79
CA GLY A 24 -10.20 -6.12 10.01
C GLY A 24 -11.14 -5.01 10.52
N ILE A 25 -10.75 -3.74 10.36
CA ILE A 25 -11.53 -2.60 10.88
C ILE A 25 -12.31 -1.91 9.77
N LEU A 26 -11.66 -1.64 8.63
CA LEU A 26 -12.30 -0.90 7.53
C LEU A 26 -13.04 -1.83 6.54
N GLY A 27 -12.79 -3.15 6.60
CA GLY A 27 -13.45 -4.13 5.73
C GLY A 27 -13.03 -4.06 4.27
N VAL A 28 -11.93 -3.36 3.96
CA VAL A 28 -11.34 -3.33 2.62
C VAL A 28 -10.46 -4.56 2.41
N LYS A 29 -10.02 -4.82 1.17
CA LYS A 29 -9.11 -5.94 0.88
C LYS A 29 -7.99 -5.48 -0.03
N ALA A 30 -6.78 -5.99 0.23
CA ALA A 30 -5.72 -5.85 -0.74
C ALA A 30 -5.95 -6.77 -1.94
N THR A 31 -5.60 -6.31 -3.14
CA THR A 31 -5.60 -7.13 -4.36
C THR A 31 -4.34 -7.99 -4.47
N GLY A 32 -3.25 -7.57 -3.82
CA GLY A 32 -2.00 -8.30 -3.77
C GLY A 32 -0.91 -7.51 -3.05
N VAL A 33 0.25 -8.17 -2.88
CA VAL A 33 1.49 -7.56 -2.42
C VAL A 33 2.56 -7.84 -3.46
N GLU A 34 3.24 -6.81 -3.94
CA GLU A 34 4.33 -6.92 -4.91
C GLU A 34 5.62 -6.30 -4.37
N GLU A 35 6.76 -6.88 -4.70
CA GLU A 35 8.06 -6.29 -4.41
C GLU A 35 8.54 -5.46 -5.61
N VAL A 36 8.80 -4.17 -5.36
CA VAL A 36 9.33 -3.25 -6.35
C VAL A 36 10.82 -3.04 -6.06
N ALA A 37 11.64 -4.00 -6.48
CA ALA A 37 13.06 -4.06 -6.15
C ALA A 37 13.84 -2.77 -6.51
N GLY A 38 13.49 -2.12 -7.62
CA GLY A 38 14.13 -0.86 -8.05
C GLY A 38 13.86 0.33 -7.11
N GLN A 39 12.86 0.22 -6.23
CA GLN A 39 12.50 1.22 -5.23
C GLN A 39 12.75 0.72 -3.80
N GLN A 40 13.26 -0.51 -3.63
CA GLN A 40 13.51 -1.13 -2.32
C GLN A 40 12.28 -1.14 -1.39
N VAL A 41 11.10 -1.38 -1.95
CA VAL A 41 9.84 -1.46 -1.21
C VAL A 41 9.02 -2.68 -1.63
N ARG A 42 8.24 -3.21 -0.69
CA ARG A 42 7.05 -4.02 -0.96
C ARG A 42 5.85 -3.09 -0.91
N VAL A 43 4.87 -3.33 -1.78
CA VAL A 43 3.65 -2.53 -1.88
C VAL A 43 2.43 -3.44 -1.81
N ALA A 44 1.48 -3.12 -0.92
CA ALA A 44 0.15 -3.72 -0.92
C ALA A 44 -0.86 -2.74 -1.52
N PHE A 45 -1.65 -3.22 -2.48
CA PHE A 45 -2.60 -2.38 -3.22
C PHE A 45 -4.01 -2.56 -2.70
N ILE A 46 -4.65 -1.50 -2.25
CA ILE A 46 -6.01 -1.50 -1.70
C ILE A 46 -6.89 -0.60 -2.57
N PRO A 47 -7.76 -1.14 -3.43
CA PRO A 47 -8.64 -0.35 -4.27
C PRO A 47 -9.74 0.36 -3.46
N VAL A 48 -9.95 1.65 -3.75
CA VAL A 48 -10.96 2.51 -3.11
C VAL A 48 -11.66 3.35 -4.18
N GLY A 49 -12.75 2.82 -4.74
CA GLY A 49 -13.49 3.50 -5.80
C GLY A 49 -12.65 3.57 -7.09
N GLU A 50 -12.32 4.79 -7.53
CA GLU A 50 -11.49 5.05 -8.71
C GLU A 50 -10.00 5.31 -8.38
N SER A 51 -9.63 5.25 -7.09
CA SER A 51 -8.26 5.47 -6.61
C SER A 51 -7.78 4.30 -5.76
N GLU A 52 -6.50 4.30 -5.38
CA GLU A 52 -5.91 3.23 -4.58
C GLU A 52 -5.21 3.77 -3.33
N VAL A 53 -5.18 2.97 -2.27
CA VAL A 53 -4.25 3.14 -1.15
C VAL A 53 -3.14 2.13 -1.32
N GLU A 54 -1.89 2.61 -1.30
CA GLU A 54 -0.71 1.76 -1.41
C GLU A 54 0.02 1.74 -0.09
N LEU A 55 0.16 0.57 0.54
CA LEU A 55 0.93 0.40 1.76
C LEU A 55 2.36 0.04 1.40
N LEU A 56 3.32 0.90 1.72
CA LEU A 56 4.72 0.72 1.35
C LEU A 56 5.56 0.29 2.57
N GLU A 57 6.11 -0.92 2.50
CA GLU A 57 7.06 -1.45 3.48
C GLU A 57 8.46 -1.46 2.86
N SER A 58 9.41 -0.77 3.49
CA SER A 58 10.82 -0.79 3.06
C SER A 58 11.39 -2.20 3.12
N THR A 59 12.07 -2.64 2.05
CA THR A 59 12.92 -3.84 2.05
C THR A 59 14.37 -3.54 2.41
N SER A 60 14.71 -2.25 2.55
CA SER A 60 16.03 -1.79 3.00
C SER A 60 16.06 -1.58 4.51
N PRO A 61 17.15 -1.96 5.21
CA PRO A 61 17.36 -1.67 6.63
C PRO A 61 17.38 -0.18 6.96
N ASP A 62 17.83 0.64 6.01
CA ASP A 62 17.97 2.10 6.16
C ASP A 62 16.66 2.87 5.90
N GLY A 63 15.61 2.17 5.46
CA GLY A 63 14.37 2.79 4.98
C GLY A 63 14.46 3.28 3.53
N ALA A 64 13.30 3.48 2.91
CA ALA A 64 13.11 4.22 1.66
C ALA A 64 12.25 5.45 1.96
#